data_AF-A0A4Y1QWS7-F1
#
_entry.id   AF-A0A4Y1QWS7-F1
#
_cell.length_a   1.000
_cell.length_b   1.000
_cell.length_c   1.000
_cell.angle_alpha   90.00
_cell.angle_beta   90.00
_cell.angle_gamma   90.00
#
_symmetry.space_group_name_H-M   'P 1'
#
loop_
_entity.id
_entity.type
_entity.pdbx_description
1 polymer ?
#
loop_
_entity_poly.entity_id
_entity_poly.type
_entity_poly.pdbx_seq_one_letter_code
_entity_poly.pdbx_strand_id
1 'polypeptide(L)'
;MSIVKDKTKYLIVVVSGGMNQQRNQIVDAVVIARILGAALVVPILQVNVIWGDESEFSDIFDLEHFKKVLANDVRIVSSLPSTHIMTRPVEEKRTPLHASPNWIRSRYLKRIKREGVLLLRGLDSRLSKDLPSDLQKLRCKVAFHALRFAPPILGIGNKLAERMSSKGPYLALHLRMEKDVWVRTGCLPGLSPEYDEIVNNERIQRPELLTGRSNMTYHERKLAGLCPLNALEVTRLLKALGAPKNARIYWAGGNPFGGKEALLPLTGEFPHFYNKEILLCPGYRAYAGHKKYITPDKRHMLPYFLNSSLPEAEFNRIIKELHKDSLGQPDLRTSRAGKDVTKYPVPEGVLEEAVREVPSLELGESSSPINILLLPLNKLSDDFKLSGTRVGWNENSFEQNF
;
A
#
# COMPACT_ATOMS: atom_id res chain seq x y z
N MET A 1 27.99 -3.83 -28.57
CA MET A 1 26.99 -4.73 -29.19
C MET A 1 25.93 -3.89 -29.86
N SER A 2 25.53 -4.22 -31.09
CA SER A 2 24.39 -3.59 -31.76
C SER A 2 23.06 -4.11 -31.21
N ILE A 3 22.04 -3.25 -31.18
CA ILE A 3 20.67 -3.66 -30.89
C ILE A 3 20.21 -4.53 -32.07
N VAL A 4 19.77 -5.75 -31.78
CA VAL A 4 19.29 -6.69 -32.80
C VAL A 4 17.95 -6.17 -33.35
N LYS A 5 17.99 -5.51 -34.52
CA LYS A 5 16.80 -4.97 -35.22
C LYS A 5 15.88 -6.06 -35.83
N ASP A 6 15.98 -7.29 -35.35
CA ASP A 6 15.18 -8.42 -35.79
C ASP A 6 13.71 -8.20 -35.41
N LYS A 7 12.84 -8.13 -36.42
CA LYS A 7 11.40 -7.86 -36.26
C LYS A 7 10.56 -9.14 -36.09
N THR A 8 11.18 -10.31 -35.91
CA THR A 8 10.48 -11.62 -35.87
C THR A 8 10.29 -12.20 -34.48
N LYS A 9 11.09 -11.80 -33.48
CA LYS A 9 11.07 -12.40 -32.13
C LYS A 9 10.40 -11.49 -31.10
N TYR A 10 9.32 -11.97 -30.50
CA TYR A 10 8.54 -11.28 -29.48
C TYR A 10 8.42 -12.13 -28.21
N LEU A 11 8.74 -11.53 -27.07
CA LEU A 11 8.52 -12.10 -25.75
C LEU A 11 7.29 -11.45 -25.12
N ILE A 12 6.31 -12.26 -24.73
CA ILE A 12 5.19 -11.85 -23.88
C ILE A 12 5.45 -12.43 -22.49
N VAL A 13 5.22 -11.61 -21.46
CA VAL A 13 5.30 -12.05 -20.07
C VAL A 13 4.02 -11.63 -19.35
N VAL A 14 3.42 -12.59 -18.64
CA VAL A 14 2.38 -12.31 -17.64
C VAL A 14 3.03 -12.42 -16.26
N VAL A 15 2.95 -11.36 -15.46
CA VAL A 15 3.54 -11.27 -14.12
C VAL A 15 2.46 -11.35 -13.05
N SER A 16 2.70 -12.10 -11.98
CA SER A 16 1.69 -12.41 -10.96
C SER A 16 2.20 -12.19 -9.52
N GLY A 17 1.32 -12.38 -8.53
CA GLY A 17 1.61 -12.13 -7.11
C GLY A 17 1.33 -10.67 -6.70
N GLY A 18 1.97 -10.22 -5.62
CA GLY A 18 1.89 -8.84 -5.15
C GLY A 18 2.77 -7.86 -5.96
N MET A 19 2.55 -6.55 -5.81
CA MET A 19 3.20 -5.51 -6.63
C MET A 19 4.74 -5.61 -6.66
N ASN A 20 5.37 -5.83 -5.51
CA ASN A 20 6.83 -6.02 -5.44
C ASN A 20 7.32 -7.31 -6.14
N GLN A 21 6.52 -8.39 -6.19
CA GLN A 21 6.83 -9.59 -6.99
C GLN A 21 6.64 -9.34 -8.48
N GLN A 22 5.58 -8.63 -8.88
CA GLN A 22 5.32 -8.26 -10.28
C GLN A 22 6.44 -7.36 -10.81
N ARG A 23 6.83 -6.33 -10.06
CA ARG A 23 7.97 -5.43 -10.37
C ARG A 23 9.28 -6.20 -10.59
N ASN A 24 9.60 -7.16 -9.72
CA ASN A 24 10.79 -8.00 -9.88
C ASN A 24 10.71 -8.90 -11.14
N GLN A 25 9.54 -9.46 -11.45
CA GLN A 25 9.33 -10.24 -12.67
C GLN A 25 9.45 -9.39 -13.94
N ILE A 26 9.04 -8.12 -13.91
CA ILE A 26 9.25 -7.18 -15.03
C ILE A 26 10.74 -6.90 -15.25
N VAL A 27 11.51 -6.71 -14.17
CA VAL A 27 12.98 -6.55 -14.23
C VAL A 27 13.61 -7.76 -14.91
N ASP A 28 13.22 -8.97 -14.51
CA ASP A 28 13.78 -10.21 -15.05
C ASP A 28 13.29 -10.50 -16.48
N ALA A 29 12.07 -10.09 -16.84
CA ALA A 29 11.54 -10.16 -18.20
C ALA A 29 12.37 -9.34 -19.21
N VAL A 30 12.78 -8.12 -18.84
CA VAL A 30 13.67 -7.30 -19.68
C VAL A 30 15.03 -7.99 -19.87
N VAL A 31 15.59 -8.60 -18.82
CA VAL A 31 16.84 -9.35 -18.93
C VAL A 31 16.69 -10.59 -19.83
N ILE A 32 15.59 -11.34 -19.72
CA ILE A 32 15.32 -12.49 -20.58
C ILE A 32 15.17 -12.05 -22.05
N ALA A 33 14.46 -10.96 -22.33
CA ALA A 33 14.39 -10.37 -23.66
C ALA A 33 15.78 -9.96 -24.20
N ARG A 34 16.63 -9.36 -23.35
CA ARG A 34 18.02 -9.00 -23.68
C ARG A 34 18.90 -10.22 -23.97
N ILE A 35 18.71 -11.33 -23.24
CA ILE A 35 19.43 -12.60 -23.42
C ILE A 35 19.04 -13.28 -24.75
N LEU A 36 17.76 -13.22 -25.13
CA LEU A 36 17.22 -13.82 -26.36
C LEU A 36 17.35 -12.89 -27.59
N GLY A 37 17.70 -11.62 -27.37
CA GLY A 37 17.73 -10.59 -28.41
C GLY A 37 16.37 -10.41 -29.09
N ALA A 38 15.30 -10.39 -28.28
CA ALA A 38 13.91 -10.30 -28.73
C ALA A 38 13.31 -8.94 -28.33
N ALA A 39 12.22 -8.54 -29.00
CA ALA A 39 11.40 -7.44 -28.51
C ALA A 39 10.56 -7.91 -27.32
N LEU A 40 10.42 -7.07 -26.29
CA LEU A 40 9.51 -7.33 -25.17
C LEU A 40 8.19 -6.62 -25.44
N VAL A 41 7.09 -7.38 -25.50
CA VAL A 41 5.75 -6.81 -25.42
C VAL A 41 5.54 -6.32 -23.99
N VAL A 42 4.85 -5.19 -23.80
CA VAL A 42 4.57 -4.62 -22.47
C VAL A 42 4.05 -5.72 -21.52
N PRO A 43 4.65 -5.91 -20.33
CA PRO A 43 4.27 -6.97 -19.42
C PRO A 43 2.81 -6.86 -18.98
N ILE A 44 2.09 -7.96 -19.07
CA ILE A 44 0.69 -8.05 -18.65
C ILE A 44 0.68 -8.31 -17.14
N LEU A 45 0.02 -7.44 -16.38
CA LEU A 45 -0.19 -7.63 -14.96
C LEU A 45 -1.34 -8.64 -14.78
N GLN A 46 -1.12 -9.72 -14.03
CA GLN A 46 -2.19 -10.67 -13.74
C GLN A 46 -3.06 -10.14 -12.59
N VAL A 47 -4.34 -9.90 -12.90
CA VAL A 47 -5.37 -9.59 -11.90
C VAL A 47 -5.32 -10.63 -10.78
N ASN A 48 -5.21 -10.15 -9.55
CA ASN A 48 -5.03 -10.98 -8.37
C ASN A 48 -6.33 -10.99 -7.56
N VAL A 49 -6.95 -12.16 -7.43
CA VAL A 49 -8.26 -12.37 -6.80
C VAL A 49 -8.35 -11.89 -5.34
N ILE A 50 -7.21 -11.71 -4.66
CA ILE A 50 -7.16 -11.17 -3.28
C ILE A 50 -7.32 -9.64 -3.25
N TRP A 51 -6.86 -8.95 -4.29
CA TRP A 51 -6.79 -7.48 -4.33
C TRP A 51 -7.80 -6.84 -5.30
N GLY A 52 -8.37 -7.61 -6.24
CA GLY A 52 -9.33 -7.09 -7.23
C GLY A 52 -8.76 -6.04 -8.19
N ASP A 53 -7.44 -5.97 -8.31
CA ASP A 53 -6.75 -4.91 -9.04
C ASP A 53 -6.61 -5.23 -10.53
N GLU A 54 -7.39 -4.52 -11.34
CA GLU A 54 -7.46 -4.64 -12.80
C GLU A 54 -6.50 -3.67 -13.55
N SER A 55 -5.69 -2.90 -12.82
CA SER A 55 -4.80 -1.88 -13.38
C SER A 55 -3.81 -2.44 -14.41
N GLU A 56 -3.68 -1.80 -15.57
CA GLU A 56 -2.68 -2.16 -16.58
C GLU A 56 -1.28 -1.60 -16.24
N PHE A 57 -0.27 -2.01 -17.01
CA PHE A 57 1.10 -1.51 -16.85
C PHE A 57 1.19 0.02 -16.89
N SER A 58 0.42 0.67 -17.77
CA SER A 58 0.44 2.13 -17.98
C SER A 58 -0.24 2.94 -16.87
N ASP A 59 -1.16 2.34 -16.11
CA ASP A 59 -1.80 3.01 -14.97
C ASP A 59 -0.83 3.14 -13.80
N ILE A 60 0.05 2.15 -13.65
CA ILE A 60 1.02 2.05 -12.55
C ILE A 60 2.38 2.66 -12.94
N PHE A 61 2.87 2.42 -14.15
CA PHE A 61 4.22 2.78 -14.60
C PHE A 61 4.20 3.69 -15.84
N ASP A 62 5.16 4.62 -15.89
CA ASP A 62 5.35 5.54 -17.01
C ASP A 62 5.89 4.78 -18.24
N LEU A 63 4.98 4.35 -19.12
CA LEU A 63 5.28 3.49 -20.25
C LEU A 63 6.22 4.15 -21.28
N GLU A 64 6.06 5.44 -21.56
CA GLU A 64 6.92 6.13 -22.54
C GLU A 64 8.31 6.42 -21.96
N HIS A 65 8.41 6.72 -20.66
CA HIS A 65 9.70 6.75 -19.96
C HIS A 65 10.37 5.37 -19.94
N PHE A 66 9.63 4.29 -19.66
CA PHE A 66 10.14 2.92 -19.68
C PHE A 66 10.69 2.52 -21.06
N LYS A 67 9.93 2.78 -22.13
CA LYS A 67 10.37 2.63 -23.54
C LYS A 67 11.64 3.44 -23.82
N LYS A 68 11.65 4.74 -23.46
CA LYS A 68 12.75 5.67 -23.72
C LYS A 68 14.05 5.27 -23.01
N VAL A 69 13.96 4.88 -21.73
CA VAL A 69 15.12 4.48 -20.92
C VAL A 69 15.75 3.19 -21.45
N LEU A 70 14.93 2.23 -21.90
CA LEU A 70 15.39 0.91 -22.36
C LEU A 70 15.65 0.82 -23.88
N ALA A 71 15.41 1.89 -24.64
CA ALA A 71 15.54 1.92 -26.10
C ALA A 71 16.89 1.40 -26.64
N ASN A 72 17.97 1.57 -25.88
CA ASN A 72 19.32 1.10 -26.24
C ASN A 72 19.65 -0.33 -25.77
N ASP A 73 18.80 -0.95 -24.95
CA ASP A 73 19.03 -2.26 -24.36
C ASP A 73 18.08 -3.32 -24.95
N VAL A 74 16.76 -3.03 -24.94
CA VAL A 74 15.69 -3.94 -25.36
C VAL A 74 14.59 -3.14 -26.04
N ARG A 75 14.16 -3.58 -27.23
CA ARG A 75 13.03 -2.97 -27.92
C ARG A 75 11.72 -3.33 -27.21
N ILE A 76 11.11 -2.36 -26.53
CA ILE A 76 9.77 -2.50 -25.95
C ILE A 76 8.71 -2.17 -27.01
N VAL A 77 7.61 -2.92 -27.05
CA VAL A 77 6.44 -2.66 -27.92
C VAL A 77 5.13 -2.76 -27.13
N SER A 78 4.17 -1.86 -27.36
CA SER A 78 2.89 -1.87 -26.63
C SER A 78 2.05 -3.13 -26.91
N SER A 79 2.14 -3.70 -28.10
CA SER A 79 1.38 -4.87 -28.55
C SER A 79 2.17 -5.69 -29.57
N LEU A 80 1.69 -6.90 -29.90
CA LEU A 80 2.20 -7.63 -31.07
C LEU A 80 1.85 -6.87 -32.36
N PRO A 81 2.74 -6.86 -33.38
CA PRO A 81 2.39 -6.35 -34.70
C PRO A 81 1.30 -7.24 -35.35
N SER A 82 0.50 -6.66 -36.25
CA SER A 82 -0.60 -7.34 -36.94
C SER A 82 -0.22 -8.70 -37.54
N THR A 83 0.99 -8.81 -38.11
CA THR A 83 1.56 -10.04 -38.68
C THR A 83 1.74 -11.20 -37.69
N HIS A 84 1.64 -10.95 -36.38
CA HIS A 84 1.82 -11.95 -35.31
C HIS A 84 0.58 -12.09 -34.41
N ILE A 85 -0.52 -11.35 -34.64
CA ILE A 85 -1.72 -11.42 -33.78
C ILE A 85 -2.41 -12.80 -33.88
N MET A 86 -2.33 -13.46 -35.04
CA MET A 86 -2.83 -14.83 -35.24
C MET A 86 -1.88 -15.92 -34.72
N THR A 87 -0.67 -15.56 -34.27
CA THR A 87 0.32 -16.51 -33.76
C THR A 87 -0.02 -16.91 -32.34
N ARG A 88 -0.62 -18.10 -32.15
CA ARG A 88 -0.87 -18.66 -30.81
C ARG A 88 0.46 -18.78 -30.05
N PRO A 89 0.67 -18.05 -28.94
CA PRO A 89 1.95 -18.07 -28.23
C PRO A 89 2.25 -19.45 -27.65
N VAL A 90 3.49 -19.93 -27.79
CA VAL A 90 3.93 -21.11 -27.03
C VAL A 90 4.16 -20.71 -25.58
N GLU A 91 3.34 -21.25 -24.70
CA GLU A 91 3.43 -21.05 -23.25
C GLU A 91 4.49 -21.97 -22.63
N GLU A 92 5.42 -21.41 -21.88
CA GLU A 92 6.31 -22.19 -21.00
C GLU A 92 5.92 -21.97 -19.53
N LYS A 93 5.47 -23.05 -18.88
CA LYS A 93 5.14 -23.08 -17.43
C LYS A 93 6.26 -23.62 -16.53
N ARG A 94 7.40 -24.06 -17.10
CA ARG A 94 8.47 -24.79 -16.38
C ARG A 94 9.85 -24.13 -16.52
N THR A 95 9.97 -22.90 -16.03
CA THR A 95 11.27 -22.28 -15.73
C THR A 95 11.77 -22.83 -14.38
N PRO A 96 12.99 -23.39 -14.27
CA PRO A 96 13.55 -23.79 -12.98
C PRO A 96 13.82 -22.56 -12.11
N LEU A 97 14.01 -22.78 -10.81
CA LEU A 97 14.54 -21.75 -9.94
C LEU A 97 15.99 -21.44 -10.36
N HIS A 98 16.38 -20.16 -10.31
CA HIS A 98 17.73 -19.68 -10.60
C HIS A 98 18.28 -20.10 -11.98
N ALA A 99 17.43 -20.12 -13.00
CA ALA A 99 17.79 -20.35 -14.40
C ALA A 99 18.91 -19.39 -14.85
N SER A 100 20.01 -19.95 -15.34
CA SER A 100 21.17 -19.20 -15.82
C SER A 100 20.92 -18.62 -17.23
N PRO A 101 21.66 -17.57 -17.65
CA PRO A 101 21.56 -17.03 -19.01
C PRO A 101 21.82 -18.07 -20.11
N ASN A 102 22.66 -19.08 -19.85
CA ASN A 102 22.93 -20.15 -20.80
C ASN A 102 21.78 -21.16 -20.89
N TRP A 103 21.11 -21.47 -19.77
CA TRP A 103 19.88 -22.28 -19.77
C TRP A 103 18.74 -21.56 -20.51
N ILE A 104 18.58 -20.26 -20.27
CA ILE A 104 17.58 -19.41 -20.95
C ILE A 104 17.82 -19.40 -22.46
N ARG A 105 19.07 -19.27 -22.91
CA ARG A 105 19.44 -19.38 -24.33
C ARG A 105 19.12 -20.76 -24.90
N SER A 106 19.60 -21.84 -24.27
CA SER A 106 19.45 -23.20 -24.83
C SER A 106 17.98 -23.64 -24.89
N ARG A 107 17.18 -23.32 -23.87
CA ARG A 107 15.76 -23.69 -23.81
C ARG A 107 14.86 -22.82 -24.70
N TYR A 108 15.03 -21.49 -24.68
CA TYR A 108 14.07 -20.58 -25.34
C TYR A 108 14.50 -20.09 -26.71
N LEU A 109 15.80 -19.95 -27.01
CA LEU A 109 16.22 -19.33 -28.28
C LEU A 109 15.80 -20.15 -29.50
N LYS A 110 15.81 -21.49 -29.41
CA LYS A 110 15.31 -22.37 -30.49
C LYS A 110 13.78 -22.29 -30.64
N ARG A 111 13.04 -22.09 -29.54
CA ARG A 111 11.57 -21.92 -29.55
C ARG A 111 11.19 -20.58 -30.17
N ILE A 112 11.65 -19.45 -29.63
CA ILE A 112 11.27 -18.12 -30.11
C ILE A 112 11.72 -17.86 -31.57
N LYS A 113 12.81 -18.50 -32.05
CA LYS A 113 13.20 -18.47 -33.47
C LYS A 113 12.27 -19.25 -34.41
N ARG A 114 11.51 -20.24 -33.90
CA ARG A 114 10.58 -21.06 -34.69
C ARG A 114 9.17 -20.49 -34.68
N GLU A 115 8.69 -20.09 -33.51
CA GLU A 115 7.30 -19.62 -33.33
C GLU A 115 7.13 -18.10 -33.53
N GLY A 116 8.22 -17.34 -33.51
CA GLY A 116 8.21 -15.87 -33.42
C GLY A 116 7.79 -15.34 -32.05
N VAL A 117 6.71 -15.86 -31.47
CA VAL A 117 6.15 -15.43 -30.18
C VAL A 117 6.34 -16.48 -29.08
N LEU A 118 6.93 -16.07 -27.96
CA LEU A 118 7.06 -16.88 -26.73
C LEU A 118 6.30 -16.23 -25.58
N LEU A 119 5.47 -17.01 -24.87
CA LEU A 119 4.76 -16.58 -23.66
C LEU A 119 5.38 -17.22 -22.42
N LEU A 120 5.80 -16.40 -21.46
CA LEU A 120 6.26 -16.84 -20.14
C LEU A 120 5.26 -16.41 -19.05
N ARG A 121 5.05 -17.30 -18.07
CA ARG A 121 4.31 -17.03 -16.82
C ARG A 121 5.13 -17.47 -15.62
N GLY A 122 4.77 -16.99 -14.42
CA GLY A 122 5.32 -17.49 -13.16
C GLY A 122 6.82 -17.26 -13.00
N LEU A 123 7.32 -16.10 -13.45
CA LEU A 123 8.75 -15.78 -13.45
C LEU A 123 9.32 -15.41 -12.07
N ASP A 124 8.50 -15.40 -11.00
CA ASP A 124 8.96 -15.07 -9.65
C ASP A 124 10.18 -15.93 -9.26
N SER A 125 11.28 -15.22 -8.97
CA SER A 125 12.55 -15.78 -8.51
C SER A 125 13.19 -16.82 -9.46
N ARG A 126 12.75 -16.85 -10.73
CA ARG A 126 13.23 -17.82 -11.73
C ARG A 126 14.56 -17.47 -12.36
N LEU A 127 14.88 -16.19 -12.57
CA LEU A 127 16.20 -15.80 -13.09
C LEU A 127 17.27 -15.99 -12.01
N SER A 128 18.46 -16.42 -12.40
CA SER A 128 19.61 -16.47 -11.49
C SER A 128 19.89 -15.12 -10.82
N LYS A 129 20.37 -15.15 -9.57
CA LYS A 129 20.93 -13.96 -8.89
C LYS A 129 22.36 -13.69 -9.35
N ASP A 130 23.13 -14.73 -9.65
CA ASP A 130 24.43 -14.62 -10.33
C ASP A 130 24.23 -14.44 -11.83
N LEU A 131 24.76 -13.34 -12.38
CA LEU A 131 24.65 -12.94 -13.77
C LEU A 131 25.86 -12.08 -14.16
N PRO A 132 26.29 -12.11 -15.44
CA PRO A 132 27.28 -11.18 -16.00
C PRO A 132 27.00 -9.70 -15.70
N SER A 133 28.07 -8.91 -15.57
CA SER A 133 28.02 -7.51 -15.13
C SER A 133 27.12 -6.61 -16.00
N ASP A 134 27.04 -6.85 -17.31
CA ASP A 134 26.15 -6.13 -18.22
C ASP A 134 24.67 -6.40 -17.91
N LEU A 135 24.31 -7.65 -17.60
CA LEU A 135 22.94 -8.04 -17.23
C LEU A 135 22.57 -7.56 -15.83
N GLN A 136 23.52 -7.50 -14.88
CA GLN A 136 23.28 -6.91 -13.56
C GLN A 136 23.07 -5.39 -13.65
N LYS A 137 23.89 -4.70 -14.47
CA LYS A 137 23.70 -3.27 -14.77
C LYS A 137 22.33 -3.02 -15.42
N LEU A 138 21.88 -3.91 -16.30
CA LEU A 138 20.54 -3.84 -16.86
C LEU A 138 19.44 -4.06 -15.80
N ARG A 139 19.55 -5.06 -14.91
CA ARG A 139 18.59 -5.23 -13.79
C ARG A 139 18.48 -3.96 -12.94
N CYS A 140 19.61 -3.39 -12.55
CA CYS A 140 19.67 -2.15 -11.79
C CYS A 140 18.99 -0.99 -12.56
N LYS A 141 19.33 -0.82 -13.85
CA LYS A 141 18.72 0.19 -14.72
C LYS A 141 17.20 0.03 -14.83
N VAL A 142 16.70 -1.19 -15.02
CA VAL A 142 15.25 -1.45 -15.10
C VAL A 142 14.58 -1.16 -13.75
N ALA A 143 15.12 -1.70 -12.66
CA ALA A 143 14.53 -1.62 -11.33
C ALA A 143 14.49 -0.20 -10.75
N PHE A 144 15.50 0.63 -11.00
CA PHE A 144 15.68 1.94 -10.35
C PHE A 144 15.55 3.14 -11.29
N HIS A 145 15.66 2.97 -12.61
CA HIS A 145 15.56 4.08 -13.58
C HIS A 145 14.41 3.91 -14.58
N ALA A 146 14.14 2.72 -15.11
CA ALA A 146 13.09 2.53 -16.12
C ALA A 146 11.68 2.40 -15.50
N LEU A 147 11.55 1.64 -14.42
CA LEU A 147 10.28 1.45 -13.70
C LEU A 147 9.99 2.63 -12.76
N ARG A 148 9.69 3.79 -13.37
CA ARG A 148 9.12 4.96 -12.70
C ARG A 148 7.60 4.82 -12.65
N PHE A 149 6.96 5.23 -11.55
CA PHE A 149 5.50 5.31 -11.49
C PHE A 149 4.94 6.29 -12.52
N ALA A 150 3.70 6.05 -12.95
CA ALA A 150 2.96 6.94 -13.84
C ALA A 150 2.86 8.37 -13.24
N PRO A 151 2.86 9.44 -14.06
CA PRO A 151 2.84 10.81 -13.57
C PRO A 151 1.72 11.16 -12.56
N PRO A 152 0.48 10.64 -12.66
CA PRO A 152 -0.55 10.88 -11.65
C PRO A 152 -0.19 10.32 -10.27
N ILE A 153 0.31 9.08 -10.21
CA ILE A 153 0.76 8.42 -8.97
C ILE A 153 1.92 9.20 -8.35
N LEU A 154 2.93 9.56 -9.17
CA LEU A 154 4.07 10.37 -8.71
C LEU A 154 3.62 11.73 -8.17
N GLY A 155 2.65 12.39 -8.81
CA GLY A 155 2.08 13.66 -8.36
C GLY A 155 1.32 13.55 -7.03
N ILE A 156 0.64 12.43 -6.76
CA ILE A 156 0.01 12.16 -5.46
C ILE A 156 1.09 11.89 -4.40
N GLY A 157 2.13 11.12 -4.73
CA GLY A 157 3.26 10.84 -3.83
C GLY A 157 4.04 12.09 -3.41
N ASN A 158 4.30 12.99 -4.36
CA ASN A 158 4.93 14.27 -4.06
C ASN A 158 4.06 15.11 -3.12
N LYS A 159 2.74 15.23 -3.37
CA LYS A 159 1.81 15.93 -2.47
C LYS A 159 1.76 15.35 -1.06
N LEU A 160 1.93 14.04 -0.89
CA LEU A 160 2.05 13.39 0.42
C LEU A 160 3.34 13.80 1.13
N ALA A 161 4.48 13.72 0.44
CA ALA A 161 5.78 14.11 0.99
C ALA A 161 5.84 15.61 1.32
N GLU A 162 5.30 16.47 0.45
CA GLU A 162 5.15 17.92 0.65
C GLU A 162 4.30 18.23 1.89
N ARG A 163 3.11 17.61 2.03
CA ARG A 163 2.25 17.78 3.22
C ARG A 163 2.99 17.44 4.52
N MET A 164 3.74 16.34 4.54
CA MET A 164 4.48 15.92 5.73
C MET A 164 5.70 16.80 6.04
N SER A 165 6.52 17.10 5.04
CA SER A 165 7.73 17.93 5.18
C SER A 165 7.46 19.41 5.42
N SER A 166 6.33 19.95 4.94
CA SER A 166 5.92 21.35 5.18
C SER A 166 5.70 21.71 6.65
N LYS A 167 5.69 20.72 7.56
CA LYS A 167 5.58 20.89 9.01
C LYS A 167 6.88 20.57 9.75
N GLY A 168 7.99 20.42 9.02
CA GLY A 168 9.30 20.02 9.52
C GLY A 168 9.58 18.52 9.31
N PRO A 169 10.73 18.02 9.81
CA PRO A 169 11.14 16.62 9.64
C PRO A 169 10.07 15.60 10.06
N TYR A 170 10.09 14.44 9.41
CA TYR A 170 9.21 13.32 9.73
C TYR A 170 9.92 11.98 9.44
N LEU A 171 9.53 10.96 10.17
CA LEU A 171 9.96 9.58 9.97
C LEU A 171 9.00 8.89 8.99
N ALA A 172 9.53 8.11 8.05
CA ALA A 172 8.73 7.22 7.21
C ALA A 172 8.85 5.78 7.72
N LEU A 173 7.73 5.09 7.88
CA LEU A 173 7.63 3.68 8.26
C LEU A 173 6.88 2.89 7.19
N HIS A 174 7.20 1.60 7.06
CA HIS A 174 6.40 0.64 6.30
C HIS A 174 5.99 -0.48 7.25
N LEU A 175 4.69 -0.55 7.57
CA LEU A 175 4.12 -1.42 8.59
C LEU A 175 3.28 -2.52 7.92
N ARG A 176 3.88 -3.71 7.80
CA ARG A 176 3.23 -4.91 7.26
C ARG A 176 2.54 -5.68 8.40
N MET A 177 1.41 -5.15 8.86
CA MET A 177 0.63 -5.67 9.99
C MET A 177 -0.70 -6.33 9.58
N GLU A 178 -0.91 -6.56 8.29
CA GLU A 178 -2.16 -7.12 7.74
C GLU A 178 -2.29 -8.63 8.03
N LYS A 179 -3.54 -9.16 8.02
CA LYS A 179 -3.85 -10.55 8.39
C LYS A 179 -3.04 -11.58 7.57
N ASP A 180 -2.82 -11.29 6.29
CA ASP A 180 -2.08 -12.14 5.37
C ASP A 180 -0.59 -12.29 5.75
N VAL A 181 -0.02 -11.33 6.48
CA VAL A 181 1.35 -11.40 6.98
C VAL A 181 1.44 -12.42 8.11
N TRP A 182 0.60 -12.28 9.14
CA TRP A 182 0.61 -13.15 10.33
C TRP A 182 0.34 -14.61 9.99
N VAL A 183 -0.68 -14.87 9.16
CA VAL A 183 -1.02 -16.22 8.63
C VAL A 183 0.15 -16.82 7.86
N ARG A 184 0.75 -16.09 6.91
CA ARG A 184 1.86 -16.60 6.10
C ARG A 184 3.17 -16.78 6.88
N THR A 185 3.47 -15.94 7.86
CA THR A 185 4.71 -16.09 8.66
C THR A 185 4.56 -17.19 9.72
N GLY A 186 3.34 -17.50 10.15
CA GLY A 186 3.07 -18.40 11.28
C GLY A 186 3.43 -17.77 12.63
N CYS A 187 3.23 -16.45 12.75
CA CYS A 187 3.61 -15.66 13.91
C CYS A 187 2.40 -14.96 14.51
N LEU A 188 2.41 -14.76 15.82
CA LEU A 188 1.31 -14.13 16.55
C LEU A 188 1.40 -12.59 16.46
N PRO A 189 0.29 -11.87 16.20
CA PRO A 189 0.28 -10.41 16.16
C PRO A 189 0.53 -9.76 17.53
N GLY A 190 0.27 -10.46 18.64
CA GLY A 190 0.40 -9.90 19.99
C GLY A 190 -0.76 -8.96 20.35
N LEU A 191 -1.99 -9.44 20.13
CA LEU A 191 -3.26 -8.77 20.44
C LEU A 191 -3.98 -9.57 21.55
N SER A 192 -5.30 -9.74 21.49
CA SER A 192 -6.00 -10.74 22.32
C SER A 192 -5.80 -12.17 21.77
N PRO A 193 -5.96 -13.23 22.59
CA PRO A 193 -5.85 -14.62 22.14
C PRO A 193 -6.79 -14.99 20.98
N GLU A 194 -7.92 -14.28 20.83
CA GLU A 194 -8.87 -14.44 19.72
C GLU A 194 -8.20 -14.22 18.35
N TYR A 195 -7.28 -13.25 18.25
CA TYR A 195 -6.50 -13.00 17.03
C TYR A 195 -5.49 -14.12 16.75
N ASP A 196 -4.93 -14.71 17.80
CA ASP A 196 -4.00 -15.83 17.70
C ASP A 196 -4.74 -17.11 17.24
N GLU A 197 -5.95 -17.35 17.76
CA GLU A 197 -6.86 -18.41 17.29
C GLU A 197 -7.26 -18.23 15.82
N ILE A 198 -7.64 -17.01 15.40
CA ILE A 198 -7.96 -16.72 13.98
C ILE A 198 -6.76 -17.02 13.07
N VAL A 199 -5.53 -16.65 13.47
CA VAL A 199 -4.30 -16.96 12.70
C VAL A 199 -4.03 -18.46 12.65
N ASN A 200 -4.24 -19.19 13.74
CA ASN A 200 -4.04 -20.64 13.78
C ASN A 200 -5.10 -21.40 12.95
N ASN A 201 -6.37 -21.02 13.05
CA ASN A 201 -7.47 -21.62 12.30
C ASN A 201 -7.30 -21.43 10.78
N GLU A 202 -6.94 -20.23 10.33
CA GLU A 202 -6.58 -19.98 8.92
C GLU A 202 -5.41 -20.85 8.45
N ARG A 203 -4.36 -21.03 9.28
CA ARG A 203 -3.21 -21.89 8.95
C ARG A 203 -3.54 -23.38 8.89
N ILE A 204 -4.53 -23.84 9.67
CA ILE A 204 -5.04 -25.22 9.62
C ILE A 204 -5.88 -25.44 8.35
N GLN A 205 -6.71 -24.46 7.98
CA GLN A 205 -7.52 -24.52 6.76
C GLN A 205 -6.71 -24.33 5.47
N ARG A 206 -5.61 -23.56 5.52
CA ARG A 206 -4.81 -23.13 4.37
C ARG A 206 -3.29 -23.32 4.59
N PRO A 207 -2.82 -24.57 4.84
CA PRO A 207 -1.43 -24.86 5.18
C PRO A 207 -0.43 -24.51 4.06
N GLU A 208 -0.90 -24.40 2.81
CA GLU A 208 -0.11 -24.00 1.64
C GLU A 208 0.36 -22.54 1.68
N LEU A 209 -0.26 -21.69 2.49
CA LEU A 209 0.14 -20.29 2.71
C LEU A 209 1.40 -20.14 3.56
N LEU A 210 1.86 -21.19 4.27
CA LEU A 210 2.96 -21.07 5.24
C LEU A 210 4.31 -20.82 4.55
N THR A 211 4.88 -19.64 4.80
CA THR A 211 6.20 -19.25 4.31
C THR A 211 7.27 -19.99 5.10
N GLY A 212 8.04 -20.82 4.39
CA GLY A 212 8.95 -21.79 4.98
C GLY A 212 8.16 -22.92 5.67
N ARG A 213 8.07 -24.08 5.01
CA ARG A 213 7.42 -25.30 5.54
C ARG A 213 8.28 -26.00 6.60
N SER A 214 8.78 -25.26 7.57
CA SER A 214 9.44 -25.79 8.77
C SER A 214 8.42 -25.94 9.91
N ASN A 215 8.49 -27.07 10.61
CA ASN A 215 7.69 -27.35 11.81
C ASN A 215 8.20 -26.57 13.04
N MET A 216 8.44 -25.27 12.87
CA MET A 216 8.84 -24.34 13.91
C MET A 216 7.61 -23.67 14.52
N THR A 217 7.56 -23.66 15.85
CA THR A 217 6.63 -22.86 16.65
C THR A 217 6.80 -21.35 16.39
N TYR A 218 5.83 -20.56 16.85
CA TYR A 218 5.94 -19.10 16.85
C TYR A 218 7.20 -18.60 17.57
N HIS A 219 7.53 -19.17 18.74
CA HIS A 219 8.69 -18.74 19.53
C HIS A 219 10.01 -18.98 18.79
N GLU A 220 10.17 -20.16 18.17
CA GLU A 220 11.35 -20.46 17.36
C GLU A 220 11.43 -19.55 16.11
N ARG A 221 10.30 -19.31 15.43
CA ARG A 221 10.24 -18.38 14.29
C ARG A 221 10.63 -16.96 14.71
N LYS A 222 10.22 -16.52 15.90
CA LYS A 222 10.55 -15.20 16.44
C LYS A 222 12.02 -15.07 16.81
N LEU A 223 12.58 -16.07 17.51
CA LEU A 223 14.01 -16.13 17.85
C LEU A 223 14.91 -16.22 16.60
N ALA A 224 14.44 -16.89 15.55
CA ALA A 224 15.13 -16.96 14.25
C ALA A 224 14.96 -15.70 13.36
N GLY A 225 14.28 -14.65 13.85
CA GLY A 225 14.06 -13.41 13.08
C GLY A 225 13.11 -13.54 11.89
N LEU A 226 12.27 -14.59 11.86
CA LEU A 226 11.31 -14.87 10.78
C LEU A 226 9.94 -14.20 10.98
N CYS A 227 9.69 -13.61 12.16
CA CYS A 227 8.48 -12.85 12.45
C CYS A 227 8.66 -11.35 12.21
N PRO A 228 7.64 -10.63 11.71
CA PRO A 228 7.62 -9.18 11.71
C PRO A 228 7.48 -8.64 13.14
N LEU A 229 7.89 -7.38 13.35
CA LEU A 229 7.67 -6.68 14.62
C LEU A 229 6.20 -6.25 14.72
N ASN A 230 5.57 -6.47 15.89
CA ASN A 230 4.25 -5.91 16.17
C ASN A 230 4.33 -4.43 16.59
N ALA A 231 3.19 -3.75 16.74
CA ALA A 231 3.17 -2.32 17.03
C ALA A 231 3.87 -1.95 18.36
N LEU A 232 3.78 -2.80 19.40
CA LEU A 232 4.50 -2.58 20.66
C LEU A 232 6.02 -2.67 20.47
N GLU A 233 6.49 -3.62 19.66
CA GLU A 233 7.90 -3.81 19.34
C GLU A 233 8.46 -2.68 18.47
N VAL A 234 7.71 -2.24 17.45
CA VAL A 234 8.07 -1.05 16.66
C VAL A 234 8.10 0.19 17.56
N THR A 235 7.13 0.37 18.46
CA THR A 235 7.11 1.50 19.41
C THR A 235 8.36 1.50 20.29
N ARG A 236 8.70 0.35 20.88
CA ARG A 236 9.90 0.21 21.72
C ARG A 236 11.19 0.46 20.94
N LEU A 237 11.28 -0.01 19.70
CA LEU A 237 12.41 0.25 18.80
C LEU A 237 12.57 1.75 18.52
N LEU A 238 11.49 2.46 18.18
CA LEU A 238 11.55 3.89 17.89
C LEU A 238 11.96 4.72 19.12
N LYS A 239 11.43 4.39 20.31
CA LYS A 239 11.86 5.02 21.57
C LYS A 239 13.35 4.75 21.85
N ALA A 240 13.83 3.53 21.64
CA ALA A 240 15.24 3.15 21.83
C ALA A 240 16.19 3.84 20.82
N LEU A 241 15.70 4.16 19.62
CA LEU A 241 16.41 4.94 18.61
C LEU A 241 16.32 6.47 18.85
N GLY A 242 15.76 6.92 19.98
CA GLY A 242 15.69 8.33 20.34
C GLY A 242 14.61 9.13 19.61
N ALA A 243 13.60 8.49 19.01
CA ALA A 243 12.47 9.22 18.44
C ALA A 243 11.68 9.95 19.56
N PRO A 244 11.55 11.28 19.53
CA PRO A 244 10.82 12.02 20.55
C PRO A 244 9.31 11.79 20.43
N LYS A 245 8.54 12.03 21.50
CA LYS A 245 7.07 11.84 21.47
C LYS A 245 6.37 12.69 20.42
N ASN A 246 6.87 13.89 20.13
CA ASN A 246 6.37 14.76 19.07
C ASN A 246 6.92 14.41 17.67
N ALA A 247 7.59 13.27 17.50
CA ALA A 247 8.03 12.79 16.19
C ALA A 247 6.83 12.65 15.26
N ARG A 248 6.90 13.33 14.12
CA ARG A 248 5.92 13.16 13.04
C ARG A 248 6.26 11.90 12.27
N ILE A 249 5.27 11.04 12.08
CA ILE A 249 5.43 9.73 11.44
C ILE A 249 4.46 9.63 10.27
N TYR A 250 4.99 9.32 9.08
CA TYR A 250 4.24 8.74 7.98
C TYR A 250 4.32 7.21 8.09
N TRP A 251 3.21 6.51 7.99
CA TRP A 251 3.21 5.04 7.85
C TRP A 251 2.53 4.60 6.55
N ALA A 252 3.25 3.76 5.81
CA ALA A 252 2.77 3.01 4.65
C ALA A 252 2.28 1.62 5.10
N GLY A 253 1.17 1.14 4.52
CA GLY A 253 0.65 -0.20 4.80
C GLY A 253 -0.79 -0.43 4.33
N GLY A 254 -1.25 -1.68 4.39
CA GLY A 254 -2.67 -2.03 4.31
C GLY A 254 -3.37 -1.93 5.67
N ASN A 255 -4.61 -2.41 5.73
CA ASN A 255 -5.39 -2.47 6.98
C ASN A 255 -4.72 -3.41 7.99
N PRO A 256 -4.35 -2.95 9.21
CA PRO A 256 -3.80 -3.82 10.23
C PRO A 256 -4.81 -4.88 10.65
N PHE A 257 -4.31 -6.09 10.92
CA PHE A 257 -5.10 -7.10 11.62
C PHE A 257 -5.32 -6.60 13.06
N GLY A 258 -6.58 -6.49 13.48
CA GLY A 258 -6.94 -5.75 14.71
C GLY A 258 -7.09 -4.24 14.53
N GLY A 259 -7.28 -3.74 13.30
CA GLY A 259 -7.85 -2.41 13.06
C GLY A 259 -6.99 -1.24 13.54
N LYS A 260 -7.60 -0.30 14.27
CA LYS A 260 -6.89 0.84 14.90
C LYS A 260 -6.30 0.45 16.25
N GLU A 261 -6.90 -0.56 16.87
CA GLU A 261 -6.61 -1.09 18.18
C GLU A 261 -5.20 -1.72 18.18
N ALA A 262 -4.85 -2.42 17.10
CA ALA A 262 -3.51 -2.91 16.83
C ALA A 262 -2.43 -1.82 16.68
N LEU A 263 -2.81 -0.56 16.42
CA LEU A 263 -1.89 0.58 16.31
C LEU A 263 -1.79 1.40 17.62
N LEU A 264 -2.58 1.08 18.66
CA LEU A 264 -2.59 1.81 19.93
C LEU A 264 -1.20 2.00 20.59
N PRO A 265 -0.27 1.02 20.56
CA PRO A 265 1.07 1.24 21.11
C PRO A 265 1.82 2.38 20.41
N LEU A 266 1.67 2.49 19.08
CA LEU A 266 2.33 3.53 18.27
C LEU A 266 1.66 4.89 18.44
N THR A 267 0.33 4.95 18.35
CA THR A 267 -0.43 6.21 18.42
C THR A 267 -0.48 6.79 19.84
N GLY A 268 -0.36 5.96 20.88
CA GLY A 268 -0.26 6.40 22.27
C GLY A 268 1.09 7.02 22.65
N GLU A 269 2.19 6.63 21.98
CA GLU A 269 3.51 7.25 22.19
C GLU A 269 3.74 8.43 21.22
N PHE A 270 3.31 8.29 19.96
CA PHE A 270 3.54 9.24 18.87
C PHE A 270 2.19 9.75 18.31
N PRO A 271 1.58 10.79 18.89
CA PRO A 271 0.27 11.31 18.44
C PRO A 271 0.29 11.93 17.03
N HIS A 272 1.47 12.19 16.45
CA HIS A 272 1.64 12.74 15.10
C HIS A 272 1.82 11.63 14.05
N PHE A 273 0.88 10.67 14.02
CA PHE A 273 0.93 9.44 13.22
C PHE A 273 -0.06 9.49 12.05
N TYR A 274 0.45 9.52 10.81
CA TYR A 274 -0.33 9.82 9.59
C TYR A 274 -0.11 8.76 8.51
N ASN A 275 -1.13 8.51 7.68
CA ASN A 275 -1.05 7.69 6.47
C ASN A 275 -1.66 8.43 5.26
N LYS A 276 -1.62 7.78 4.09
CA LYS A 276 -2.25 8.26 2.85
C LYS A 276 -3.73 8.66 3.02
N GLU A 277 -4.56 7.92 3.76
CA GLU A 277 -5.98 8.24 3.92
C GLU A 277 -6.17 9.58 4.63
N ILE A 278 -5.50 9.76 5.77
CA ILE A 278 -5.54 11.00 6.55
C ILE A 278 -4.98 12.18 5.73
N LEU A 279 -3.95 11.94 4.93
CA LEU A 279 -3.23 12.97 4.17
C LEU A 279 -3.81 13.28 2.78
N LEU A 280 -4.64 12.42 2.19
CA LEU A 280 -5.28 12.66 0.89
C LEU A 280 -6.72 13.17 1.00
N CYS A 281 -7.45 12.84 2.07
CA CYS A 281 -8.81 13.33 2.28
C CYS A 281 -8.90 14.88 2.14
N PRO A 282 -9.74 15.41 1.23
CA PRO A 282 -9.94 16.85 1.05
C PRO A 282 -10.83 17.43 2.18
N GLY A 283 -10.39 17.28 3.42
CA GLY A 283 -11.08 17.71 4.64
C GLY A 283 -10.17 18.40 5.66
N TYR A 284 -8.86 18.11 5.65
CA TYR A 284 -7.86 18.81 6.47
C TYR A 284 -7.52 20.22 5.91
N ARG A 285 -8.53 21.09 5.82
CA ARG A 285 -8.32 22.51 6.16
C ARG A 285 -7.99 22.57 7.66
N ALA A 286 -7.23 23.57 8.09
CA ALA A 286 -7.00 23.82 9.52
C ALA A 286 -8.27 24.40 10.17
N TYR A 287 -9.24 23.54 10.47
CA TYR A 287 -10.47 23.97 11.14
C TYR A 287 -10.21 24.13 12.64
N ALA A 288 -10.05 25.37 13.10
CA ALA A 288 -9.88 25.69 14.52
C ALA A 288 -11.11 25.36 15.38
N GLY A 289 -12.23 24.99 14.74
CA GLY A 289 -13.31 24.21 15.35
C GLY A 289 -14.67 24.88 15.30
N HIS A 290 -15.72 24.06 15.18
CA HIS A 290 -16.98 24.35 15.85
C HIS A 290 -16.85 23.77 17.26
N LYS A 291 -17.29 24.52 18.29
CA LYS A 291 -17.37 23.96 19.64
C LYS A 291 -18.44 22.86 19.69
N LYS A 292 -18.13 21.75 20.36
CA LYS A 292 -19.10 20.69 20.66
C LYS A 292 -20.30 21.31 21.40
N TYR A 293 -21.49 21.18 20.84
CA TYR A 293 -22.76 21.37 21.53
C TYR A 293 -23.38 20.00 21.80
N ILE A 294 -24.32 19.93 22.75
CA ILE A 294 -25.09 18.70 23.00
C ILE A 294 -26.43 18.81 22.27
N THR A 295 -26.77 17.78 21.49
CA THR A 295 -28.12 17.60 20.91
C THR A 295 -28.87 16.60 21.81
N PRO A 296 -29.84 17.04 22.64
CA PRO A 296 -30.41 16.14 23.65
C PRO A 296 -31.20 14.97 23.05
N ASP A 297 -31.08 13.78 23.63
CA ASP A 297 -31.97 12.65 23.30
C ASP A 297 -33.33 12.87 23.95
N LYS A 298 -34.17 13.67 23.27
CA LYS A 298 -35.53 13.99 23.71
C LYS A 298 -36.46 12.78 23.80
N ARG A 299 -36.05 11.57 23.39
CA ARG A 299 -36.89 10.37 23.41
C ARG A 299 -36.59 9.49 24.61
N HIS A 300 -35.31 9.27 24.93
CA HIS A 300 -34.89 8.48 26.09
C HIS A 300 -34.70 9.31 27.36
N MET A 301 -34.47 10.63 27.26
CA MET A 301 -34.37 11.53 28.42
C MET A 301 -35.73 11.81 29.08
N LEU A 302 -36.81 11.89 28.29
CA LEU A 302 -38.12 12.38 28.74
C LEU A 302 -38.77 11.54 29.86
N PRO A 303 -38.70 10.18 29.86
CA PRO A 303 -39.20 9.36 30.97
C PRO A 303 -38.54 9.67 32.33
N TYR A 304 -37.23 9.92 32.36
CA TYR A 304 -36.51 10.24 33.61
C TYR A 304 -36.83 11.66 34.12
N PHE A 305 -37.19 12.58 33.22
CA PHE A 305 -37.67 13.93 33.55
C PHE A 305 -39.11 13.96 34.11
N LEU A 306 -39.87 12.87 33.97
CA LEU A 306 -41.25 12.76 34.48
C LEU A 306 -41.36 12.00 35.82
N ASN A 307 -40.23 11.58 36.40
CA ASN A 307 -40.19 10.88 37.69
C ASN A 307 -39.71 11.84 38.80
N SER A 308 -40.66 12.36 39.58
CA SER A 308 -40.41 13.35 40.64
C SER A 308 -39.81 12.79 41.95
N SER A 309 -39.59 11.47 42.05
CA SER A 309 -39.09 10.80 43.27
C SER A 309 -37.61 10.42 43.21
N LEU A 310 -36.86 10.88 42.20
CA LEU A 310 -35.49 10.43 41.94
C LEU A 310 -34.43 11.31 42.62
N PRO A 311 -33.44 10.75 43.37
CA PRO A 311 -32.37 11.54 43.97
C PRO A 311 -31.48 12.25 42.93
N GLU A 312 -31.14 13.52 43.21
CA GLU A 312 -30.43 14.39 42.27
C GLU A 312 -29.03 13.85 41.86
N ALA A 313 -28.34 13.15 42.75
CA ALA A 313 -27.07 12.49 42.43
C ALA A 313 -27.22 11.35 41.40
N GLU A 314 -28.32 10.59 41.48
CA GLU A 314 -28.61 9.49 40.57
C GLU A 314 -29.09 10.03 39.21
N PHE A 315 -29.97 11.04 39.22
CA PHE A 315 -30.39 11.79 38.03
C PHE A 315 -29.20 12.35 37.26
N ASN A 316 -28.26 13.03 37.93
CA ASN A 316 -27.06 13.58 37.30
C ASN A 316 -26.12 12.49 36.72
N ARG A 317 -26.18 11.24 37.20
CA ARG A 317 -25.46 10.11 36.59
C ARG A 317 -26.14 9.64 35.31
N ILE A 318 -27.47 9.52 35.33
CA ILE A 318 -28.30 9.08 34.19
C ILE A 318 -28.27 10.09 33.04
N ILE A 319 -28.38 11.40 33.31
CA ILE A 319 -28.32 12.43 32.26
C ILE A 319 -26.94 12.48 31.59
N LYS A 320 -25.85 12.21 32.34
CA LYS A 320 -24.49 12.09 31.79
C LYS A 320 -24.31 10.83 30.94
N GLU A 321 -24.88 9.70 31.35
CA GLU A 321 -24.91 8.46 30.55
C GLU A 321 -25.65 8.66 29.22
N LEU A 322 -26.89 9.18 29.28
CA LEU A 322 -27.74 9.42 28.09
C LEU A 322 -27.10 10.36 27.07
N HIS A 323 -26.25 11.29 27.50
CA HIS A 323 -25.65 12.32 26.65
C HIS A 323 -24.14 12.17 26.43
N LYS A 324 -23.50 11.09 26.90
CA LYS A 324 -22.04 10.90 26.73
C LYS A 324 -21.62 10.89 25.26
N ASP A 325 -22.50 10.38 24.40
CA ASP A 325 -22.30 10.26 22.95
C ASP A 325 -23.02 11.37 22.15
N SER A 326 -23.83 12.22 22.80
CA SER A 326 -24.66 13.26 22.17
C SER A 326 -23.89 14.51 21.76
N LEU A 327 -22.82 14.36 20.98
CA LEU A 327 -21.96 15.46 20.55
C LEU A 327 -22.32 15.95 19.13
N GLY A 328 -22.82 17.18 19.04
CA GLY A 328 -23.34 17.77 17.81
C GLY A 328 -22.27 18.20 16.78
N GLN A 329 -22.65 18.12 15.52
CA GLN A 329 -21.88 18.52 14.33
C GLN A 329 -22.81 19.16 13.27
N PRO A 330 -22.31 19.97 12.32
CA PRO A 330 -23.15 20.75 11.40
C PRO A 330 -24.00 19.91 10.43
N ASP A 331 -25.25 20.35 10.20
CA ASP A 331 -26.20 19.74 9.27
C ASP A 331 -26.13 20.31 7.85
N LEU A 332 -26.46 19.47 6.85
CA LEU A 332 -26.58 19.86 5.45
C LEU A 332 -27.83 20.71 5.17
N ARG A 333 -27.70 21.75 4.31
CA ARG A 333 -28.83 22.56 3.84
C ARG A 333 -29.66 21.79 2.80
N THR A 334 -30.73 21.14 3.25
CA THR A 334 -31.70 20.49 2.35
C THR A 334 -32.57 21.49 1.59
N SER A 335 -33.05 21.10 0.41
CA SER A 335 -33.67 21.95 -0.64
C SER A 335 -35.07 22.52 -0.34
N ARG A 336 -35.42 22.73 0.94
CA ARG A 336 -36.67 23.41 1.32
C ARG A 336 -36.45 24.92 1.40
N ALA A 337 -37.38 25.69 0.83
CA ALA A 337 -37.37 27.15 0.91
C ALA A 337 -37.41 27.66 2.36
N GLY A 338 -36.84 28.85 2.61
CA GLY A 338 -36.85 29.50 3.93
C GLY A 338 -35.71 29.10 4.89
N LYS A 339 -34.63 28.45 4.42
CA LYS A 339 -33.43 28.15 5.22
C LYS A 339 -32.23 29.00 4.82
N ASP A 340 -31.86 29.93 5.69
CA ASP A 340 -30.71 30.82 5.54
C ASP A 340 -29.36 30.13 5.80
N VAL A 341 -28.31 30.65 5.15
CA VAL A 341 -26.92 30.20 5.21
C VAL A 341 -26.34 30.37 6.62
N THR A 342 -26.76 31.40 7.36
CA THR A 342 -26.37 31.62 8.77
C THR A 342 -26.70 30.45 9.69
N LYS A 343 -27.67 29.61 9.31
CA LYS A 343 -28.15 28.46 10.08
C LYS A 343 -27.79 27.11 9.47
N TYR A 344 -27.50 27.06 8.17
CA TYR A 344 -27.13 25.84 7.43
C TYR A 344 -26.05 26.16 6.36
N PRO A 345 -24.77 26.26 6.73
CA PRO A 345 -23.73 26.89 5.90
C PRO A 345 -23.11 26.00 4.81
N VAL A 346 -23.58 24.77 4.62
CA VAL A 346 -23.05 23.80 3.64
C VAL A 346 -24.05 23.71 2.46
N PRO A 347 -23.65 23.89 1.18
CA PRO A 347 -22.33 23.49 0.64
C PRO A 347 -21.48 24.56 -0.07
N GLU A 348 -21.96 25.79 -0.29
CA GLU A 348 -21.39 26.70 -1.29
C GLU A 348 -20.73 27.94 -0.66
N GLY A 349 -19.39 28.00 -0.70
CA GLY A 349 -18.60 29.14 -0.25
C GLY A 349 -17.09 28.90 -0.41
N VAL A 350 -16.41 29.78 -1.16
CA VAL A 350 -14.96 29.67 -1.41
C VAL A 350 -14.20 30.39 -0.29
N LEU A 351 -13.65 29.60 0.64
CA LEU A 351 -12.65 30.03 1.62
C LEU A 351 -13.13 31.28 2.43
N GLU A 352 -12.38 32.28 2.94
CA GLU A 352 -10.95 32.64 2.86
C GLU A 352 -10.46 33.32 4.18
N GLU A 353 -9.36 32.78 4.72
CA GLU A 353 -8.34 33.43 5.58
C GLU A 353 -8.64 34.15 6.92
N ALA A 354 -9.85 34.62 7.24
CA ALA A 354 -10.02 35.66 8.29
C ALA A 354 -10.89 35.28 9.52
N VAL A 355 -10.25 34.72 10.56
CA VAL A 355 -10.48 35.08 11.99
C VAL A 355 -9.12 35.00 12.71
N ARG A 356 -8.24 35.97 12.45
CA ARG A 356 -6.88 36.08 13.02
C ARG A 356 -6.85 37.16 14.10
N GLU A 357 -6.12 36.95 15.20
CA GLU A 357 -5.17 37.94 15.73
C GLU A 357 -4.13 37.32 16.70
N VAL A 358 -2.96 37.97 16.81
CA VAL A 358 -1.66 37.45 17.30
C VAL A 358 -0.80 38.63 17.80
N PRO A 359 -0.30 38.65 19.07
CA PRO A 359 1.03 38.10 19.44
C PRO A 359 0.95 37.24 20.75
N SER A 360 2.01 36.81 21.45
CA SER A 360 3.46 37.13 21.44
C SER A 360 4.38 35.89 21.65
N LEU A 361 5.64 36.13 22.03
CA LEU A 361 6.73 35.15 22.26
C LEU A 361 7.36 35.37 23.65
N GLU A 362 8.10 34.36 24.14
CA GLU A 362 9.55 34.53 24.35
C GLU A 362 10.32 33.21 24.10
N LEU A 363 11.66 33.22 24.23
CA LEU A 363 12.58 32.31 23.51
C LEU A 363 13.24 31.22 24.37
N GLY A 364 13.72 30.17 23.69
CA GLY A 364 14.64 29.16 24.24
C GLY A 364 15.36 28.41 23.12
N GLU A 365 16.69 28.47 23.09
CA GLU A 365 17.53 27.92 22.01
C GLU A 365 17.99 26.48 22.31
N SER A 366 18.13 25.64 21.27
CA SER A 366 19.40 24.93 20.96
C SER A 366 19.31 23.92 19.80
N SER A 367 20.45 23.77 19.13
CA SER A 367 20.89 22.80 18.12
C SER A 367 20.14 21.45 17.93
N SER A 368 19.72 21.22 16.68
CA SER A 368 20.21 20.17 15.74
C SER A 368 21.05 18.98 16.24
N PRO A 369 21.11 17.84 15.49
CA PRO A 369 20.09 17.23 14.62
C PRO A 369 19.99 15.69 14.76
N ILE A 370 18.85 15.07 14.41
CA ILE A 370 18.77 13.60 14.24
C ILE A 370 18.18 13.25 12.85
N ASN A 371 19.04 12.83 11.93
CA ASN A 371 18.67 12.22 10.66
C ASN A 371 18.51 10.70 10.83
N ILE A 372 17.28 10.20 10.88
CA ILE A 372 17.00 8.75 10.74
C ILE A 372 16.25 8.53 9.42
N LEU A 373 17.02 8.25 8.37
CA LEU A 373 16.53 8.01 7.02
C LEU A 373 16.31 6.51 6.79
N LEU A 374 15.08 6.03 7.01
CA LEU A 374 14.68 4.65 6.71
C LEU A 374 13.40 4.57 5.88
N LEU A 375 13.46 5.10 4.65
CA LEU A 375 13.20 4.32 3.42
C LEU A 375 13.38 5.22 2.18
N PRO A 376 13.97 4.73 1.07
CA PRO A 376 13.88 5.43 -0.20
C PRO A 376 12.43 5.44 -0.71
N LEU A 377 11.98 6.58 -1.24
CA LEU A 377 10.63 6.83 -1.78
C LEU A 377 10.11 5.72 -2.72
N ASN A 378 11.02 5.03 -3.41
CA ASN A 378 10.76 3.89 -4.29
C ASN A 378 10.15 2.64 -3.58
N LYS A 379 9.86 2.68 -2.27
CA LYS A 379 9.08 1.66 -1.55
C LYS A 379 7.62 2.04 -1.24
N LEU A 380 7.15 3.23 -1.63
CA LEU A 380 5.73 3.64 -1.49
C LEU A 380 4.76 2.93 -2.47
N SER A 381 5.18 1.81 -3.11
CA SER A 381 4.40 1.09 -4.13
C SER A 381 3.04 0.58 -3.65
N ASP A 382 2.98 0.25 -2.35
CA ASP A 382 1.86 -0.48 -1.78
C ASP A 382 0.79 0.48 -1.21
N ASP A 383 1.06 1.80 -1.24
CA ASP A 383 0.14 2.82 -0.75
C ASP A 383 -0.92 3.26 -1.76
N PHE A 384 -0.58 3.44 -3.04
CA PHE A 384 -1.48 4.06 -4.04
C PHE A 384 -2.71 3.21 -4.46
N LYS A 385 -2.97 2.08 -3.81
CA LYS A 385 -3.87 1.02 -4.26
C LYS A 385 -5.31 1.07 -3.71
N LEU A 386 -5.69 2.09 -2.94
CA LEU A 386 -7.00 2.14 -2.26
C LEU A 386 -7.94 3.27 -2.73
N SER A 387 -7.67 3.94 -3.85
CA SER A 387 -8.55 5.01 -4.39
C SER A 387 -9.59 4.52 -5.42
N GLY A 388 -9.67 3.23 -5.71
CA GLY A 388 -10.60 2.63 -6.68
C GLY A 388 -11.86 2.05 -6.04
N THR A 389 -12.83 2.88 -5.66
CA THR A 389 -14.02 2.40 -4.95
C THR A 389 -15.15 1.94 -5.89
N ARG A 390 -15.41 0.62 -5.94
CA ARG A 390 -16.77 0.11 -6.17
C ARG A 390 -16.96 -1.26 -5.50
N VAL A 391 -17.39 -1.23 -4.24
CA VAL A 391 -17.63 -2.44 -3.43
C VAL A 391 -19.05 -2.95 -3.68
N GLY A 392 -19.16 -4.17 -4.21
CA GLY A 392 -20.38 -4.97 -4.18
C GLY A 392 -20.02 -6.37 -3.69
N TRP A 393 -20.18 -6.61 -2.38
CA TRP A 393 -19.96 -7.95 -1.82
C TRP A 393 -21.10 -8.88 -2.26
N ASN A 394 -20.75 -10.07 -2.73
CA ASN A 394 -21.66 -11.21 -2.77
C ASN A 394 -20.87 -12.44 -2.32
N GLU A 395 -21.32 -13.08 -1.25
CA GLU A 395 -20.61 -14.18 -0.61
C GLU A 395 -20.87 -15.50 -1.36
N ASN A 396 -20.08 -15.81 -2.41
CA ASN A 396 -19.87 -17.17 -2.95
C ASN A 396 -18.96 -17.18 -4.20
N SER A 397 -17.63 -17.16 -4.04
CA SER A 397 -16.68 -17.36 -5.17
C SER A 397 -15.21 -17.64 -4.76
N PHE A 398 -14.95 -18.38 -3.68
CA PHE A 398 -13.60 -18.86 -3.35
C PHE A 398 -13.30 -20.24 -3.97
N GLU A 399 -13.20 -20.28 -5.30
CA GLU A 399 -12.69 -21.45 -6.03
C GLU A 399 -11.44 -21.13 -6.86
N GLN A 400 -10.44 -22.00 -6.73
CA GLN A 400 -9.40 -22.34 -7.72
C GLN A 400 -8.54 -21.17 -8.29
N ASN A 401 -7.24 -21.19 -7.99
CA ASN A 401 -6.26 -21.86 -8.87
C ASN A 401 -4.83 -21.86 -8.27
N PHE A 402 -4.10 -22.95 -8.50
CA PHE A 402 -2.65 -23.13 -8.26
C PHE A 402 -1.96 -23.55 -9.57
#